data_AF-A0A2E3MNT7-F1
#
_entry.id   AF-A0A2E3MNT7-F1
#
_cell.length_a   1.000
_cell.length_b   1.000
_cell.length_c   1.000
_cell.angle_alpha   90.00
_cell.angle_beta   90.00
_cell.angle_gamma   90.00
#
_symmetry.space_group_name_H-M   'P 1'
#
loop_
_entity.id
_entity.type
_entity.pdbx_description
1 polymer ?
#
loop_
_entity_poly.entity_id
_entity_poly.type
_entity_poly.pdbx_seq_one_letter_code
_entity_poly.pdbx_strand_id
1 'polypeptide(L)'
;MPPAELALGYPLPSNGSLLFGDRGRLLTTDMYGAHNKLLPEAAFVVYQPPTPTLPRARLSHHQEWIDVVKTGNTTMANFAYSGRLTEAFLAGNVAFRAQQTLNWDGEQMRVPNCPQADQFIHPHYRKGWEWH
;
A
#
# COMPACT_ATOMS: atom_id res chain seq x y z
N MET A 1 -5.93 13.30 -17.24
CA MET A 1 -6.80 13.01 -16.08
C MET A 1 -7.83 11.97 -16.50
N PRO A 2 -8.30 11.09 -15.60
CA PRO A 2 -9.40 10.19 -15.92
C PRO A 2 -10.68 10.99 -16.25
N PRO A 3 -11.64 10.39 -16.98
CA PRO A 3 -12.89 11.05 -17.29
C PRO A 3 -13.69 11.45 -16.04
N ALA A 4 -14.32 12.63 -16.03
CA ALA A 4 -14.98 13.20 -14.85
C ALA A 4 -16.25 12.44 -14.43
N GLU A 5 -16.91 11.75 -15.38
CA GLU A 5 -18.04 10.87 -15.11
C GLU A 5 -17.71 9.71 -14.16
N LEU A 6 -16.41 9.36 -14.05
CA LEU A 6 -15.93 8.39 -13.08
C LEU A 6 -16.08 8.88 -11.64
N ALA A 7 -16.19 10.19 -11.40
CA ALA A 7 -16.50 10.75 -10.10
C ALA A 7 -17.99 11.10 -9.92
N LEU A 8 -18.90 10.60 -10.78
CA LEU A 8 -20.34 10.87 -10.69
C LEU A 8 -20.69 12.38 -10.63
N GLY A 9 -19.95 13.19 -11.40
CA GLY A 9 -20.14 14.64 -11.44
C GLY A 9 -19.37 15.42 -10.35
N TYR A 10 -18.63 14.74 -9.47
CA TYR A 10 -17.71 15.41 -8.56
C TYR A 10 -16.48 15.95 -9.30
N PRO A 11 -16.01 17.17 -8.97
CA PRO A 11 -14.75 17.68 -9.49
C PRO A 11 -13.60 16.76 -9.11
N LEU A 12 -12.81 16.35 -10.11
CA LEU A 12 -11.60 15.59 -9.86
C LEU A 12 -10.49 16.53 -9.37
N PRO A 13 -9.81 16.22 -8.26
CA PRO A 13 -8.67 17.00 -7.79
C PRO A 13 -7.46 16.83 -8.72
N SER A 14 -6.46 17.71 -8.59
CA SER A 14 -5.17 17.54 -9.29
C SER A 14 -4.34 16.36 -8.76
N ASN A 15 -4.64 15.89 -7.54
CA ASN A 15 -4.01 14.71 -6.93
C ASN A 15 -5.03 13.97 -6.05
N GLY A 16 -4.96 12.65 -6.02
CA GLY A 16 -5.88 11.79 -5.28
C GLY A 16 -5.99 10.39 -5.88
N SER A 17 -7.02 9.67 -5.47
CA SER A 17 -7.32 8.33 -5.97
C SER A 17 -8.81 8.12 -6.07
N LEU A 18 -9.23 7.27 -7.00
CA LEU A 18 -10.62 6.85 -7.16
C LEU A 18 -10.67 5.32 -7.13
N LEU A 19 -11.29 4.76 -6.09
CA LEU A 19 -11.47 3.33 -5.94
C LEU A 19 -12.90 2.95 -6.30
N PHE A 20 -13.04 1.89 -7.09
CA PHE A 20 -14.33 1.33 -7.48
C PHE A 20 -14.61 0.09 -6.65
N GLY A 21 -15.77 0.09 -5.98
CA GLY A 21 -16.30 -1.10 -5.32
C GLY A 21 -17.69 -1.43 -5.83
N ASP A 22 -18.17 -2.62 -5.47
CA ASP A 22 -19.45 -3.16 -5.97
C ASP A 22 -20.67 -2.30 -5.57
N ARG A 23 -20.54 -1.50 -4.51
CA ARG A 23 -21.62 -0.68 -3.94
C ARG A 23 -21.43 0.83 -4.10
N GLY A 24 -20.33 1.28 -4.68
CA GLY A 24 -20.03 2.70 -4.81
C GLY A 24 -18.56 2.98 -5.08
N ARG A 25 -18.17 4.25 -4.95
CA ARG A 25 -16.81 4.73 -5.24
C ARG A 25 -16.26 5.49 -4.03
N LEU A 26 -14.96 5.33 -3.78
CA LEU A 26 -14.23 6.14 -2.80
C LEU A 26 -13.32 7.11 -3.56
N LEU A 27 -13.63 8.39 -3.47
CA LEU A 27 -12.81 9.47 -4.01
C LEU A 27 -11.96 10.06 -2.90
N THR A 28 -10.64 9.89 -3.01
CA THR A 28 -9.65 10.59 -2.21
C THR A 28 -9.31 11.91 -2.88
N THR A 29 -9.43 13.03 -2.17
CA THR A 29 -9.26 14.38 -2.74
C THR A 29 -7.87 15.00 -2.51
N ASP A 30 -6.95 14.25 -1.92
CA ASP A 30 -5.59 14.70 -1.60
C ASP A 30 -4.57 13.57 -1.74
N MET A 31 -3.28 13.92 -1.72
CA MET A 31 -2.19 12.96 -1.91
C MET A 31 -1.92 12.03 -0.72
N TYR A 32 -2.49 12.34 0.45
CA TYR A 32 -2.22 11.64 1.70
C TYR A 32 -3.41 10.83 2.22
N GLY A 33 -4.51 10.74 1.47
CA GLY A 33 -5.67 9.99 1.92
C GLY A 33 -6.42 10.61 3.10
N ALA A 34 -6.18 11.90 3.38
CA ALA A 34 -6.75 12.57 4.55
C ALA A 34 -8.25 12.89 4.35
N HIS A 35 -8.65 13.19 3.13
CA HIS A 35 -9.99 13.62 2.76
C HIS A 35 -10.58 12.67 1.73
N ASN A 36 -11.65 12.00 2.14
CA ASN A 36 -12.29 10.94 1.36
C ASN A 36 -13.79 11.22 1.20
N LYS A 37 -14.34 10.93 0.04
CA LYS A 37 -15.78 11.01 -0.28
C LYS A 37 -16.28 9.67 -0.78
N LEU A 38 -17.40 9.20 -0.21
CA LEU A 38 -18.12 8.03 -0.68
C LEU A 38 -19.20 8.47 -1.68
N LEU A 39 -19.21 7.88 -2.86
CA LEU A 39 -20.05 8.28 -3.99
C LEU A 39 -20.93 7.14 -4.49
N PRO A 40 -22.21 7.40 -4.86
CA PRO A 40 -22.91 8.68 -4.70
C PRO A 40 -23.24 8.96 -3.23
N GLU A 41 -23.11 10.20 -2.77
CA GLU A 41 -23.26 10.54 -1.34
C GLU A 41 -24.62 10.11 -0.75
N ALA A 42 -25.68 10.16 -1.55
CA ALA A 42 -27.02 9.72 -1.18
C ALA A 42 -27.08 8.25 -0.71
N ALA A 43 -26.20 7.38 -1.23
CA ALA A 43 -26.13 5.98 -0.84
C ALA A 43 -25.39 5.75 0.50
N PHE A 44 -24.72 6.77 1.02
CA PHE A 44 -23.85 6.69 2.20
C PHE A 44 -24.24 7.66 3.32
N VAL A 45 -25.46 8.21 3.29
CA VAL A 45 -25.95 9.14 4.33
C VAL A 45 -25.98 8.54 5.74
N VAL A 46 -26.16 7.22 5.85
CA VAL A 46 -26.14 6.47 7.12
C VAL A 46 -24.79 5.79 7.39
N TYR A 47 -23.78 6.03 6.56
CA TYR A 47 -22.46 5.44 6.75
C TYR A 47 -21.86 5.92 8.07
N GLN A 48 -21.42 4.96 8.88
CA GLN A 48 -20.62 5.23 10.05
C GLN A 48 -19.18 4.80 9.78
N PRO A 49 -18.18 5.70 9.95
CA PRO A 49 -16.80 5.32 9.80
C PRO A 49 -16.42 4.29 10.87
N PRO A 50 -15.50 3.35 10.56
CA PRO A 50 -15.03 2.39 11.53
C PRO A 50 -14.36 3.09 12.72
N THR A 51 -14.50 2.51 13.91
CA THR A 51 -13.78 2.97 15.10
C THR A 51 -12.27 2.97 14.82
N PRO A 52 -11.57 4.08 15.08
CA PRO A 52 -10.12 4.12 14.90
C PRO A 52 -9.41 3.05 15.73
N THR A 53 -8.60 2.20 15.08
CA THR A 53 -7.82 1.13 15.73
C THR A 53 -6.34 1.49 15.90
N LEU A 54 -5.87 2.54 15.24
CA LEU A 54 -4.48 3.00 15.28
C LEU A 54 -4.41 4.45 15.77
N PRO A 55 -3.39 4.78 16.60
CA PRO A 55 -3.16 6.16 17.00
C PRO A 55 -2.78 7.01 15.78
N ARG A 56 -3.27 8.25 15.72
CA ARG A 56 -2.77 9.23 14.74
C ARG A 56 -1.42 9.76 15.22
N ALA A 57 -0.50 9.99 14.28
CA ALA A 57 0.72 10.76 14.57
C ALA A 57 0.31 12.14 15.10
N ARG A 58 0.74 12.49 16.31
CA ARG A 58 0.28 13.70 17.01
C ARG A 58 0.71 14.99 16.33
N LEU A 59 1.92 15.02 15.78
CA LEU A 59 2.54 16.22 15.20
C LEU A 59 3.19 15.89 13.85
N SER A 60 4.12 14.94 13.83
CA SER A 60 4.78 14.48 12.61
C SER A 60 5.39 13.11 12.83
N HIS A 61 5.76 12.43 11.74
CA HIS A 61 6.53 11.19 11.79
C HIS A 61 7.93 11.39 12.41
N HIS A 62 8.51 12.58 12.31
CA HIS A 62 9.75 12.92 13.00
C HIS A 62 9.56 13.01 14.52
N GLN A 63 8.47 13.63 14.98
CA GLN A 63 8.18 13.71 16.40
C GLN A 63 7.90 12.33 16.99
N GLU A 64 7.16 11.48 16.27
CA GLU A 64 6.97 10.08 16.65
C GLU A 64 8.32 9.37 16.86
N TRP A 65 9.25 9.53 15.92
CA TRP A 65 10.60 8.94 16.05
C TRP A 65 11.34 9.44 17.29
N ILE A 66 11.32 10.75 17.55
CA ILE A 66 11.95 11.33 18.76
C ILE A 66 11.32 10.76 20.04
N ASP A 67 9.99 10.68 20.10
CA ASP A 67 9.26 10.19 21.27
C ASP A 67 9.55 8.71 21.51
N VAL A 68 9.58 7.91 20.45
CA VAL A 68 9.91 6.48 20.51
C VAL A 68 11.34 6.27 20.97
N VAL A 69 12.32 7.03 20.47
CA VAL A 69 13.72 6.96 20.91
C VAL A 69 13.84 7.28 22.41
N LYS A 70 13.07 8.25 22.92
CA LYS A 70 13.10 8.64 24.33
C LYS A 70 12.39 7.64 25.26
N THR A 71 11.36 6.96 24.77
CA THR A 71 10.50 6.08 25.59
C THR A 71 10.85 4.60 25.46
N GLY A 72 11.61 4.22 24.43
CA GLY A 72 11.90 2.82 24.11
C GLY A 72 10.69 2.07 23.52
N ASN A 73 9.66 2.79 23.05
CA ASN A 73 8.50 2.18 22.41
C ASN A 73 8.82 1.73 20.96
N THR A 74 7.83 1.36 20.16
CA THR A 74 8.01 0.97 18.75
C THR A 74 7.34 1.99 17.82
N THR A 75 7.99 2.29 16.70
CA THR A 75 7.42 3.14 15.64
C THR A 75 6.30 2.42 14.88
N MET A 76 5.32 3.17 14.39
CA MET A 76 4.24 2.64 13.54
C MET A 76 4.80 1.97 12.27
N ALA A 77 5.87 2.54 11.70
CA ALA A 77 6.54 2.04 10.49
C ALA A 77 7.83 1.24 10.80
N ASN A 78 7.80 0.34 11.78
CA ASN A 78 8.93 -0.51 12.14
C ASN A 78 9.31 -1.52 11.03
N PHE A 79 10.46 -2.21 11.17
CA PHE A 79 10.94 -3.17 10.18
C PHE A 79 10.00 -4.34 9.89
N ALA A 80 9.26 -4.84 10.90
CA ALA A 80 8.33 -5.94 10.68
C ALA A 80 7.12 -5.51 9.82
N TYR A 81 6.62 -4.29 10.02
CA TYR A 81 5.58 -3.72 9.17
C TYR A 81 6.13 -3.34 7.78
N SER A 82 7.17 -2.51 7.75
CA SER A 82 7.73 -1.93 6.53
C SER A 82 8.38 -2.99 5.63
N GLY A 83 8.95 -4.05 6.21
CA GLY A 83 9.49 -5.18 5.47
C GLY A 83 8.41 -5.92 4.68
N ARG A 84 7.30 -6.31 5.33
CA ARG A 84 6.16 -6.97 4.67
C ARG A 84 5.50 -6.08 3.62
N LEU A 85 5.38 -4.78 3.89
CA LEU A 85 4.85 -3.82 2.91
C LEU A 85 5.75 -3.77 1.67
N THR A 86 7.07 -3.67 1.88
CA THR A 86 8.05 -3.63 0.78
C THR A 86 8.02 -4.93 -0.02
N GLU A 87 7.96 -6.07 0.65
CA GLU A 87 7.83 -7.40 0.02
C GLU A 87 6.63 -7.48 -0.91
N ALA A 88 5.44 -7.02 -0.47
CA ALA A 88 4.23 -7.04 -1.29
C ALA A 88 4.39 -6.25 -2.60
N PHE A 89 5.03 -5.08 -2.56
CA PHE A 89 5.29 -4.29 -3.76
C PHE A 89 6.34 -4.94 -4.67
N LEU A 90 7.39 -5.52 -4.08
CA LEU A 90 8.42 -6.22 -4.85
C LEU A 90 7.87 -7.47 -5.53
N ALA A 91 7.00 -8.24 -4.87
CA ALA A 91 6.29 -9.35 -5.48
C ALA A 91 5.43 -8.90 -6.68
N GLY A 92 4.83 -7.70 -6.59
CA GLY A 92 4.16 -7.06 -7.72
C GLY A 92 5.09 -6.79 -8.92
N ASN A 93 6.32 -6.35 -8.66
CA ASN A 93 7.33 -6.20 -9.73
C ASN A 93 7.73 -7.54 -10.35
N VAL A 94 7.85 -8.60 -9.54
CA VAL A 94 8.10 -9.95 -10.04
C VAL A 94 6.96 -10.40 -10.95
N ALA A 95 5.70 -10.19 -10.54
CA ALA A 95 4.51 -10.53 -11.34
C ALA A 95 4.50 -9.78 -12.67
N PHE A 96 4.81 -8.48 -12.62
CA PHE A 96 4.93 -7.64 -13.81
C PHE A 96 6.01 -8.16 -14.77
N ARG A 97 7.20 -8.51 -14.26
CA ARG A 97 8.29 -9.04 -15.10
C ARG A 97 8.01 -10.43 -15.65
N ALA A 98 7.33 -11.27 -14.87
CA ALA A 98 6.93 -12.60 -15.29
C ALA A 98 5.70 -12.62 -16.21
N GLN A 99 4.95 -11.51 -16.28
CA GLN A 99 3.68 -11.38 -17.02
C GLN A 99 2.66 -12.46 -16.61
N GLN A 100 2.63 -12.81 -15.32
CA GLN A 100 1.76 -13.86 -14.77
C GLN A 100 1.24 -13.48 -13.39
N THR A 101 0.07 -14.03 -13.04
CA THR A 101 -0.41 -14.05 -11.66
C THR A 101 0.47 -14.99 -10.84
N LEU A 102 0.93 -14.52 -9.68
CA LEU A 102 1.85 -15.27 -8.82
C LEU A 102 1.14 -15.72 -7.54
N ASN A 103 1.32 -16.99 -7.20
CA ASN A 103 1.07 -17.51 -5.86
C ASN A 103 2.37 -17.29 -5.07
N TRP A 104 2.46 -16.16 -4.39
CA TRP A 104 3.67 -15.78 -3.65
C TRP A 104 3.78 -16.55 -2.33
N ASP A 105 4.88 -17.28 -2.13
CA ASP A 105 5.29 -17.88 -0.86
C ASP A 105 6.36 -16.98 -0.23
N GLY A 106 5.94 -16.11 0.70
CA GLY A 106 6.83 -15.17 1.39
C GLY A 106 7.73 -15.82 2.44
N GLU A 107 7.38 -17.00 2.96
CA GLU A 107 8.25 -17.71 3.92
C GLU A 107 9.46 -18.30 3.21
N GLN A 108 9.26 -18.89 2.04
CA GLN A 108 10.33 -19.48 1.24
C GLN A 108 10.93 -18.51 0.20
N MET A 109 10.31 -17.33 0.01
CA MET A 109 10.64 -16.36 -1.03
C MET A 109 10.58 -16.99 -2.43
N ARG A 110 9.46 -17.61 -2.78
CA ARG A 110 9.27 -18.37 -4.03
C ARG A 110 7.91 -18.15 -4.66
N VAL A 111 7.79 -18.58 -5.92
CA VAL A 111 6.52 -18.58 -6.65
C VAL A 111 6.25 -19.97 -7.22
N PRO A 112 5.60 -20.87 -6.47
CA PRO A 112 5.44 -22.27 -6.87
C PRO A 112 4.74 -22.48 -8.22
N ASN A 113 3.86 -21.56 -8.62
CA ASN A 113 3.14 -21.63 -9.90
C ASN A 113 3.90 -20.98 -11.08
N CYS A 114 5.08 -20.39 -10.85
CA CYS A 114 5.87 -19.70 -11.86
C CYS A 114 7.38 -19.81 -11.56
N PRO A 115 8.00 -21.01 -11.68
CA PRO A 115 9.41 -21.21 -11.34
C PRO A 115 10.38 -20.32 -12.12
N GLN A 116 10.01 -19.91 -13.33
CA GLN A 116 10.80 -18.97 -14.14
C GLN A 116 10.93 -17.58 -13.50
N ALA A 117 10.05 -17.21 -12.55
CA ALA A 117 10.12 -15.94 -11.84
C ALA A 117 11.25 -15.89 -10.80
N ASP A 118 11.81 -17.05 -10.38
CA ASP A 118 12.88 -17.12 -9.38
C ASP A 118 14.10 -16.26 -9.76
N GLN A 119 14.38 -16.12 -11.07
CA GLN A 119 15.45 -15.27 -11.59
C GLN A 119 15.29 -13.77 -11.24
N PHE A 120 14.08 -13.34 -10.87
CA PHE A 120 13.79 -11.96 -10.47
C PHE A 120 13.78 -11.78 -8.95
N ILE A 121 13.72 -12.87 -8.18
CA ILE A 121 13.67 -12.87 -6.73
C ILE A 121 15.08 -12.84 -6.15
N HIS A 122 15.96 -13.68 -6.70
CA HIS A 122 17.32 -13.82 -6.22
C HIS A 122 18.32 -13.07 -7.10
N PRO A 123 19.15 -12.19 -6.53
CA PRO A 123 20.20 -11.54 -7.29
C PRO A 123 21.26 -12.56 -7.73
N HIS A 124 21.71 -12.46 -8.98
CA HIS A 124 22.91 -13.13 -9.43
C HIS A 124 24.14 -12.33 -8.97
N TYR A 125 24.79 -12.78 -7.90
CA TYR A 125 26.04 -12.15 -7.46
C TYR A 125 27.18 -12.42 -8.44
N ARG A 126 28.06 -11.42 -8.60
CA ARG A 126 29.31 -11.61 -9.35
C ARG A 126 30.22 -12.53 -8.56
N LYS A 127 30.99 -13.35 -9.27
CA LYS A 127 32.03 -14.20 -8.67
C LYS A 127 32.92 -13.43 -7.70
N GLY A 128 33.05 -13.92 -6.46
CA GLY A 128 33.82 -13.32 -5.36
C GLY A 128 33.03 -12.34 -4.48
N TRP A 129 31.73 -12.17 -4.73
CA TRP A 129 30.81 -11.33 -3.94
C TRP A 129 29.59 -12.13 -3.44
N GLU A 130 29.70 -13.46 -3.44
CA GLU A 130 28.70 -14.34 -2.85
C GLU A 130 28.70 -14.18 -1.32
N TRP A 131 27.52 -14.04 -0.73
CA TRP A 131 27.35 -14.03 0.74
C TRP A 131 27.35 -15.47 1.25
N HIS A 132 28.03 -15.72 2.38
CA HIS A 132 28.06 -17.01 3.08
C HIS A 132 26.98 -17.13 4.14
#